data_AF-A0A317Z697-F1
#
_entry.id   AF-A0A317Z697-F1
#
_cell.length_a   1.000
_cell.length_b   1.000
_cell.length_c   1.000
_cell.angle_alpha   90.00
_cell.angle_beta   90.00
_cell.angle_gamma   90.00
#
_symmetry.space_group_name_H-M   'P 1'
#
loop_
_entity.id
_entity.type
_entity.pdbx_description
1 polymer ?
#
loop_
_entity_poly.entity_id
_entity_poly.type
_entity_poly.pdbx_seq_one_letter_code
_entity_poly.pdbx_strand_id
1 'polypeptide(L)'
;RKRPSKNRTTTRTAIFKFEDLEDVIAYAHRNDQRLTEFEDLLYMLDDTYYYVVHFDETVAETHIHDYYGQILEFTAPSDKTEFYLNDYGKIVMSHNVVEQVKRYFPEAE
;
A
#
# COMPACT_ATOMS: atom_id res chain seq x y z
N ARG A 1 3.18 38.13 6.85
CA ARG A 1 2.94 37.13 7.91
C ARG A 1 2.84 35.75 7.27
N LYS A 2 3.90 34.93 7.29
CA LYS A 2 3.84 33.53 6.83
C LYS A 2 3.16 32.71 7.93
N ARG A 3 2.05 32.03 7.62
CA ARG A 3 1.41 31.07 8.54
C ARG A 3 2.40 29.91 8.75
N PRO A 4 2.64 29.44 9.98
CA PRO A 4 3.43 28.24 10.16
C PRO A 4 2.69 27.08 9.49
N SER A 5 3.37 26.37 8.60
CA SER A 5 2.89 25.12 8.03
C SER A 5 2.55 24.20 9.19
N LYS A 6 1.30 23.76 9.26
CA LYS A 6 0.85 22.79 10.26
C LYS A 6 1.55 21.48 9.90
N ASN A 7 2.59 21.09 10.64
CA ASN A 7 3.20 19.76 10.52
C ASN A 7 2.08 18.74 10.71
N ARG A 8 1.61 18.16 9.60
CA ARG A 8 0.70 17.01 9.62
C ARG A 8 1.59 15.84 10.01
N THR A 9 1.37 15.28 11.20
CA THR A 9 1.97 13.98 11.54
C THR A 9 1.59 13.00 10.45
N THR A 10 2.58 12.49 9.71
CA THR A 10 2.35 11.49 8.67
C THR A 10 2.03 10.15 9.34
N THR A 11 0.88 9.56 9.00
CA THR A 11 0.51 8.23 9.50
C THR A 11 1.51 7.20 8.96
N ARG A 12 2.07 6.36 9.83
CA ARG A 12 3.01 5.28 9.43
C ARG A 12 2.32 4.00 8.95
N THR A 13 1.00 3.98 8.98
CA THR A 13 0.18 2.92 8.38
C THR A 13 -0.66 3.53 7.27
N ALA A 14 -0.56 2.94 6.08
CA ALA A 14 -1.32 3.32 4.91
C ALA A 14 -2.16 2.13 4.45
N ILE A 15 -3.40 2.41 4.05
CA ILE A 15 -4.31 1.40 3.53
C ILE A 15 -4.86 1.89 2.21
N PHE A 16 -4.69 1.08 1.19
CA PHE A 16 -5.09 1.37 -0.18
C PHE A 16 -6.13 0.35 -0.65
N LYS A 17 -7.08 0.81 -1.47
CA LYS A 17 -8.17 0.02 -2.01
C LYS A 17 -7.95 -0.16 -3.52
N PHE A 18 -7.76 -1.40 -3.94
CA PHE A 18 -7.80 -1.83 -5.32
C PHE A 18 -9.18 -2.42 -5.63
N GLU A 19 -9.77 -2.07 -6.77
CA GLU A 19 -11.11 -2.55 -7.12
C GLU A 19 -11.10 -4.04 -7.49
N ASP A 20 -10.01 -4.52 -8.09
CA ASP A 20 -9.82 -5.93 -8.43
C ASP A 20 -8.35 -6.37 -8.31
N LEU A 21 -8.09 -7.64 -8.65
CA LEU A 21 -6.75 -8.23 -8.60
C LEU A 21 -5.85 -7.72 -9.75
N GLU A 22 -6.43 -7.35 -10.90
CA GLU A 22 -5.66 -6.89 -12.05
C GLU A 22 -4.98 -5.55 -11.74
N ASP A 23 -5.64 -4.67 -10.99
CA ASP A 23 -5.03 -3.41 -10.52
C ASP A 23 -3.84 -3.68 -9.57
N VAL A 24 -3.93 -4.70 -8.71
CA VAL A 24 -2.82 -5.12 -7.83
C VAL A 24 -1.65 -5.66 -8.65
N ILE A 25 -1.92 -6.48 -9.67
CA ILE A 25 -0.91 -7.01 -10.59
C ILE A 25 -0.25 -5.87 -11.37
N ALA A 26 -1.04 -4.94 -11.90
CA ALA A 26 -0.53 -3.77 -12.61
C ALA A 26 0.36 -2.90 -11.72
N TYR A 27 -0.05 -2.65 -10.48
CA TYR A 27 0.78 -1.95 -9.49
C TYR A 27 2.10 -2.70 -9.27
N ALA A 28 2.07 -4.01 -9.03
CA ALA A 28 3.26 -4.79 -8.73
C ALA A 28 4.33 -4.72 -9.83
N HIS A 29 3.93 -4.73 -11.11
CA HIS A 29 4.88 -4.69 -12.23
C HIS A 29 5.30 -3.28 -12.65
N ARG A 30 4.44 -2.28 -12.47
CA ARG A 30 4.68 -0.92 -12.98
C ARG A 30 5.20 0.06 -11.94
N ASN A 31 5.09 -0.25 -10.65
CA ASN A 31 5.65 0.62 -9.61
C ASN A 31 7.19 0.55 -9.62
N ASP A 32 7.86 1.70 -9.52
CA ASP A 32 9.32 1.81 -9.32
C ASP A 32 9.63 2.19 -7.87
N GLN A 33 8.86 1.63 -6.92
CA GLN A 33 9.02 1.92 -5.50
C GLN A 33 10.36 1.37 -5.01
N ARG A 34 11.26 2.26 -4.58
CA ARG A 34 12.60 1.89 -4.09
C ARG A 34 12.71 1.76 -2.57
N LEU A 35 11.70 2.24 -1.85
CA LEU A 35 11.64 2.08 -0.40
C LEU A 35 11.45 0.60 -0.09
N THR A 36 12.16 0.08 0.91
CA THR A 36 12.06 -1.34 1.31
C THR A 36 11.82 -1.52 2.81
N GLU A 37 11.98 -0.45 3.59
CA GLU A 37 11.83 -0.41 5.04
C GLU A 37 10.34 -0.27 5.43
N PHE A 38 9.56 -1.28 5.09
CA PHE A 38 8.16 -1.43 5.48
C PHE A 38 7.74 -2.90 5.47
N GLU A 39 6.69 -3.20 6.22
CA GLU A 39 5.96 -4.48 6.12
C GLU A 39 4.63 -4.27 5.39
N ASP A 40 4.17 -5.28 4.67
CA ASP A 40 2.96 -5.20 3.86
C ASP A 40 2.07 -6.45 3.91
N LEU A 41 0.79 -6.21 3.70
CA LEU A 41 -0.28 -7.21 3.73
C LEU A 41 -1.29 -6.92 2.62
N LEU A 42 -1.80 -7.97 2.00
CA LEU A 42 -2.91 -7.89 1.06
C LEU A 42 -4.11 -8.62 1.64
N TYR A 43 -5.16 -7.89 1.94
CA TYR A 43 -6.46 -8.42 2.32
C TYR A 43 -7.40 -8.48 1.12
N MET A 44 -8.36 -9.39 1.17
CA MET A 44 -9.56 -9.37 0.34
C MET A 44 -10.78 -9.31 1.26
N LEU A 45 -11.71 -8.43 0.93
CA LEU A 45 -13.00 -8.27 1.60
C LEU A 45 -14.03 -7.88 0.53
N ASP A 46 -15.14 -8.61 0.46
CA ASP A 46 -16.24 -8.35 -0.49
C ASP A 46 -15.75 -8.16 -1.94
N ASP A 47 -14.90 -9.09 -2.41
CA ASP A 47 -14.25 -9.09 -3.74
C ASP A 47 -13.36 -7.86 -4.04
N THR A 48 -13.11 -7.01 -3.04
CA THR A 48 -12.22 -5.85 -3.10
C THR A 48 -10.90 -6.17 -2.42
N TYR A 49 -9.79 -5.64 -2.96
CA TYR A 49 -8.46 -5.85 -2.40
C TYR A 49 -7.98 -4.64 -1.60
N TYR A 50 -7.43 -4.90 -0.42
CA TYR A 50 -6.94 -3.87 0.49
C TYR A 50 -5.47 -4.12 0.80
N TYR A 51 -4.62 -3.21 0.34
CA TYR A 51 -3.18 -3.28 0.54
C TYR A 51 -2.78 -2.40 1.72
N VAL A 52 -2.26 -3.02 2.77
CA VAL A 52 -1.85 -2.37 4.02
C VAL A 52 -0.33 -2.31 4.04
N VAL A 53 0.20 -1.13 4.36
CA VAL A 53 1.64 -0.86 4.43
C VAL A 53 1.97 -0.25 5.79
N HIS A 54 2.97 -0.81 6.46
CA HIS A 54 3.49 -0.36 7.75
C HIS A 54 4.93 0.12 7.56
N PHE A 55 5.14 1.43 7.54
CA PHE A 55 6.47 2.02 7.40
C PHE A 55 7.25 1.92 8.71
N ASP A 56 8.51 1.48 8.62
CA ASP A 56 9.41 1.44 9.76
C ASP A 56 9.60 2.83 10.38
N GLU A 57 9.92 2.89 11.68
CA GLU A 57 10.17 4.16 12.38
C GLU A 57 11.32 4.98 11.80
N THR A 58 12.25 4.31 11.11
CA THR A 58 13.43 4.90 10.47
C THR A 58 13.10 5.62 9.17
N VAL A 59 11.94 5.35 8.55
CA VAL A 59 11.54 5.97 7.28
C VAL A 59 11.23 7.45 7.50
N ALA A 60 11.86 8.29 6.67
CA ALA A 60 11.62 9.73 6.65
C ALA A 60 10.24 10.07 6.05
N GLU A 61 9.58 11.10 6.59
CA GLU A 61 8.26 11.54 6.10
C GLU A 61 8.25 11.87 4.60
N THR A 62 9.38 12.36 4.05
CA THR A 62 9.51 12.62 2.61
C THR A 62 9.40 11.34 1.79
N HIS A 63 10.04 10.25 2.21
CA HIS A 63 9.94 8.96 1.51
C HIS A 63 8.53 8.36 1.62
N ILE A 64 7.86 8.54 2.76
CA ILE A 64 6.45 8.14 2.89
C ILE A 64 5.58 8.94 1.91
N HIS A 65 5.77 10.26 1.82
CA HIS A 65 5.03 11.08 0.87
C HIS A 65 5.30 10.68 -0.59
N ASP A 66 6.55 10.38 -0.94
CA ASP A 66 6.91 9.89 -2.28
C ASP A 66 6.28 8.52 -2.58
N TYR A 67 6.20 7.63 -1.58
CA TYR A 67 5.46 6.37 -1.67
C TYR A 67 3.99 6.61 -2.01
N TYR A 68 3.32 7.50 -1.26
CA TYR A 68 1.93 7.87 -1.52
C TYR A 68 1.75 8.41 -2.94
N GLY A 69 2.66 9.27 -3.40
CA GLY A 69 2.60 9.84 -4.75
C GLY A 69 2.57 8.77 -5.84
N GLN A 70 3.45 7.77 -5.74
CA GLN A 70 3.56 6.70 -6.74
C GLN A 70 2.39 5.72 -6.68
N ILE A 71 2.03 5.22 -5.49
CA ILE A 71 1.01 4.18 -5.39
C ILE A 71 -0.38 4.69 -5.79
N LEU A 72 -0.69 5.97 -5.52
CA LEU A 72 -1.97 6.59 -5.86
C LEU A 72 -2.21 6.76 -7.37
N GLU A 73 -1.21 6.49 -8.22
CA GLU A 73 -1.42 6.37 -9.66
C GLU A 73 -2.21 5.10 -10.04
N PHE A 74 -2.22 4.09 -9.17
CA PHE A 74 -2.82 2.78 -9.41
C PHE A 74 -4.03 2.49 -8.51
N THR A 75 -4.21 3.28 -7.44
CA THR A 75 -5.14 2.92 -6.35
C THR A 75 -5.73 4.15 -5.68
N ALA A 76 -6.72 3.93 -4.82
CA ALA A 76 -7.29 4.96 -3.96
C ALA A 76 -6.97 4.69 -2.47
N PRO A 77 -6.90 5.73 -1.62
CA PRO A 77 -6.88 5.53 -0.17
C PRO A 77 -8.16 4.81 0.29
N SER A 78 -8.02 3.88 1.22
CA SER A 78 -9.15 3.18 1.83
C SER A 78 -9.76 3.98 2.98
N ASP A 79 -11.07 3.84 3.17
CA ASP A 79 -11.80 4.31 4.36
C ASP A 79 -11.83 3.26 5.49
N LYS A 80 -11.37 2.02 5.21
CA LYS A 80 -11.32 0.92 6.18
C LYS A 80 -10.16 1.11 7.15
N THR A 81 -10.38 0.68 8.39
CA THR A 81 -9.30 0.56 9.37
C THR A 81 -8.67 -0.81 9.29
N GLU A 82 -7.41 -0.90 9.70
CA GLU A 82 -6.71 -2.19 9.79
C GLU A 82 -7.43 -3.15 10.74
N PHE A 83 -7.92 -2.67 11.89
CA PHE A 83 -8.72 -3.49 12.82
C PHE A 83 -9.93 -4.12 12.13
N TYR A 84 -10.64 -3.37 11.28
CA TYR A 84 -11.78 -3.91 10.54
C TYR A 84 -11.34 -4.98 9.52
N LEU A 85 -10.23 -4.77 8.84
CA LEU A 85 -9.68 -5.77 7.90
C LEU A 85 -9.18 -7.03 8.62
N ASN A 86 -8.63 -6.89 9.83
CA ASN A 86 -8.22 -8.01 10.66
C ASN A 86 -9.41 -8.86 11.12
N ASP A 87 -10.55 -8.22 11.42
CA ASP A 87 -11.74 -8.89 11.91
C ASP A 87 -12.57 -9.55 10.79
N TYR A 88 -12.64 -8.90 9.62
CA TYR A 88 -13.59 -9.28 8.56
C TYR A 88 -12.94 -9.62 7.22
N GLY A 89 -11.72 -9.17 6.98
CA GLY A 89 -10.98 -9.43 5.75
C GLY A 89 -10.25 -10.77 5.80
N LYS A 90 -9.94 -11.30 4.62
CA LYS A 90 -9.08 -12.46 4.45
C LYS A 90 -7.70 -12.01 4.01
N ILE A 91 -6.65 -12.36 4.76
CA ILE A 91 -5.28 -12.20 4.29
C ILE A 91 -5.06 -13.13 3.09
N VAL A 92 -4.72 -12.56 1.94
CA VAL A 92 -4.40 -13.26 0.69
C VAL A 92 -2.89 -13.40 0.54
N MET A 93 -2.14 -12.36 0.89
CA MET A 93 -0.67 -12.35 0.89
C MET A 93 -0.15 -11.56 2.09
N SER A 94 1.03 -11.94 2.57
CA SER A 94 1.71 -11.27 3.68
C SER A 94 3.21 -11.25 3.46
N HIS A 95 3.86 -10.14 3.79
CA HIS A 95 5.30 -9.91 3.66
C HIS A 95 5.80 -9.94 2.21
N ASN A 96 6.29 -8.80 1.71
CA ASN A 96 6.72 -8.61 0.31
C ASN A 96 5.61 -8.98 -0.69
N VAL A 97 4.42 -8.40 -0.52
CA VAL A 97 3.26 -8.66 -1.40
C VAL A 97 3.61 -8.43 -2.86
N VAL A 98 4.29 -7.31 -3.18
CA VAL A 98 4.67 -6.97 -4.56
C VAL A 98 5.51 -8.08 -5.20
N GLU A 99 6.51 -8.60 -4.49
CA GLU A 99 7.37 -9.67 -5.01
C GLU A 99 6.64 -11.01 -5.12
N GLN A 100 5.69 -11.28 -4.21
CA GLN A 100 4.82 -12.46 -4.33
C GLN A 100 3.91 -12.36 -5.57
N VAL A 101 3.33 -11.19 -5.83
CA VAL A 101 2.50 -10.96 -7.02
C VAL A 101 3.32 -11.17 -8.28
N LYS A 102 4.50 -10.55 -8.40
CA LYS A 102 5.40 -10.76 -9.55
C LYS A 102 5.76 -12.23 -9.75
N ARG A 103 5.97 -12.98 -8.66
CA ARG A 103 6.31 -14.40 -8.69
C ARG A 103 5.16 -15.28 -9.21
N TYR A 104 3.92 -15.01 -8.79
CA TYR A 104 2.76 -15.81 -9.17
C TYR A 104 2.11 -15.35 -10.49
N PHE A 105 2.32 -14.09 -10.87
CA PHE A 105 1.79 -13.46 -12.07
C PHE A 105 2.93 -12.80 -12.87
N PRO A 106 3.85 -13.57 -13.47
CA PRO A 106 4.94 -12.99 -14.26
C PRO A 106 4.40 -12.28 -15.52
N GLU A 107 5.07 -11.21 -15.98
CA GLU A 107 4.80 -10.65 -17.31
C GLU A 107 5.07 -11.74 -18.36
N ALA A 108 4.11 -11.97 -19.25
CA ALA A 108 4.31 -12.89 -20.36
C ALA A 108 5.38 -12.33 -21.30
N GLU A 109 6.42 -13.12 -21.61
CA GLU A 109 7.43 -12.80 -22.64
C GLU A 109 6.83 -12.62 -24.04
#